data_AF-A0A094P578-F1
#
_entry.id   AF-A0A094P578-F1
#
_cell.length_a   1.000
_cell.length_b   1.000
_cell.length_c   1.000
_cell.angle_alpha   90.00
_cell.angle_beta   90.00
_cell.angle_gamma   90.00
#
_symmetry.space_group_name_H-M   'P 1'
#
loop_
_entity.id
_entity.type
_entity.pdbx_description
1 polymer ?
#
loop_
_entity_poly.entity_id
_entity_poly.type
_entity_poly.pdbx_seq_one_letter_code
_entity_poly.pdbx_strand_id
1 'polypeptide(L)'
;MSELFSNSDVAVLERRITEWLFAMKDRNEAIAAVDKDQENHQRWYVRLRGEEKEFTTVWLTLGQRTLRYETYVMPAPEENAEALYEHVLRRNESLVGAHFSIGVEDAIFLRGELPLRLVDEPELDRVVGTLYATVERVFPAIIRIGFASKFAD
;
A
#
# COMPACT_ATOMS: atom_id res chain seq x y z
N MET A 1 9.26 -23.65 -12.84
CA MET A 1 8.09 -23.93 -11.98
C MET A 1 8.39 -23.33 -10.62
N SER A 2 7.59 -22.36 -10.14
CA SER A 2 7.79 -21.78 -8.81
C SER A 2 7.48 -22.84 -7.76
N GLU A 3 8.37 -23.04 -6.80
CA GLU A 3 8.07 -23.83 -5.60
C GLU A 3 6.80 -23.26 -4.96
N LEU A 4 5.81 -24.14 -4.74
CA LEU A 4 4.64 -23.87 -3.94
C LEU A 4 5.09 -23.91 -2.48
N PHE A 5 4.84 -22.85 -1.72
CA PHE A 5 5.01 -22.91 -0.28
C PHE A 5 3.99 -23.90 0.27
N SER A 6 4.43 -24.78 1.18
CA SER A 6 3.49 -25.67 1.85
C SER A 6 2.57 -24.86 2.77
N ASN A 7 1.41 -25.41 3.12
CA ASN A 7 0.51 -24.75 4.07
C ASN A 7 1.20 -24.48 5.43
N SER A 8 2.13 -25.34 5.85
CA SER A 8 2.95 -25.11 7.04
C SER A 8 3.91 -23.92 6.89
N ASP A 9 4.52 -23.74 5.71
CA ASP A 9 5.42 -22.61 5.48
C ASP A 9 4.65 -21.28 5.48
N VAL A 10 3.46 -21.26 4.86
CA VAL A 10 2.57 -20.10 4.87
C VAL A 10 2.16 -19.73 6.30
N ALA A 11 1.80 -20.71 7.14
CA ALA A 11 1.44 -20.47 8.54
C ALA A 11 2.63 -19.99 9.40
N VAL A 12 3.86 -20.42 9.10
CA VAL A 12 5.06 -19.87 9.74
C VAL A 12 5.27 -18.42 9.31
N LEU A 13 5.15 -18.13 8.02
CA LEU A 13 5.33 -16.79 7.48
C LEU A 13 4.25 -15.82 7.98
N GLU A 14 3.00 -16.27 8.09
CA GLU A 14 1.89 -15.49 8.66
C GLU A 14 2.21 -15.00 10.09
N ARG A 15 2.73 -15.91 10.94
CA ARG A 15 3.13 -15.57 12.31
C ARG A 15 4.29 -14.57 12.33
N ARG A 16 5.30 -14.79 11.49
CA ARG A 16 6.45 -13.87 11.36
C ARG A 16 6.04 -12.48 10.90
N ILE A 17 5.20 -12.38 9.85
CA ILE A 17 4.66 -11.11 9.37
C ILE A 17 3.93 -10.39 10.51
N THR A 18 3.12 -11.12 11.27
CA THR A 18 2.41 -10.55 12.42
C THR A 18 3.39 -9.96 13.44
N GLU A 19 4.39 -10.73 13.86
CA GLU A 19 5.43 -10.28 14.79
C GLU A 19 6.19 -9.05 14.27
N TRP A 20 6.61 -9.06 13.01
CA TRP A 20 7.32 -7.96 12.38
C TRP A 20 6.48 -6.69 12.28
N LEU A 21 5.20 -6.78 11.94
CA LEU A 21 4.32 -5.61 11.85
C LEU A 21 4.08 -4.99 13.23
N PHE A 22 3.89 -5.78 14.28
CA PHE A 22 3.78 -5.25 15.63
C PHE A 22 5.09 -4.63 16.12
N ALA A 23 6.24 -5.28 15.89
CA ALA A 23 7.54 -4.70 16.20
C ALA A 23 7.80 -3.39 15.42
N MET A 24 7.34 -3.31 14.17
CA MET A 24 7.41 -2.12 13.35
C MET A 24 6.57 -0.98 13.93
N LYS A 25 5.37 -1.28 14.43
CA LYS A 25 4.52 -0.31 15.14
C LYS A 25 5.21 0.22 16.40
N ASP A 26 5.86 -0.64 17.18
CA ASP A 26 6.48 -0.25 18.45
C ASP A 26 7.70 0.66 18.26
N ARG A 27 8.39 0.56 17.11
CA ARG A 27 9.56 1.39 16.77
C ARG A 27 9.27 2.64 15.95
N ASN A 28 8.05 2.79 15.40
CA ASN A 28 7.70 3.88 14.49
C ASN A 28 6.41 4.59 14.92
N GLU A 29 6.57 5.79 15.49
CA GLU A 29 5.47 6.61 15.99
C GLU A 29 4.47 7.06 14.90
N ALA A 30 4.88 7.08 13.64
CA ALA A 30 3.98 7.38 12.53
C ALA A 30 2.92 6.28 12.33
N ILE A 31 3.19 5.05 12.79
CA ILE A 31 2.24 3.93 12.70
C ILE A 31 1.22 4.03 13.83
N ALA A 32 0.05 4.54 13.49
CA ALA A 32 -1.07 4.68 14.42
C ALA A 32 -1.68 3.33 14.80
N ALA A 33 -1.75 2.37 13.87
CA ALA A 33 -2.35 1.07 14.13
C ALA A 33 -1.78 -0.03 13.21
N VAL A 34 -1.75 -1.24 13.76
CA VAL A 34 -1.51 -2.50 13.06
C VAL A 34 -2.53 -3.49 13.60
N ASP A 35 -3.27 -4.15 12.71
CA ASP A 35 -4.22 -5.21 13.11
C ASP A 35 -4.46 -6.19 11.96
N LYS A 36 -5.11 -7.30 12.27
CA LYS A 36 -5.57 -8.31 11.31
C LYS A 36 -7.01 -8.06 10.89
N ASP A 37 -7.32 -8.44 9.66
CA ASP A 37 -8.69 -8.52 9.20
C ASP A 37 -9.43 -9.61 10.01
N GLN A 38 -10.67 -9.31 10.43
CA GLN A 38 -11.46 -10.20 11.29
C GLN A 38 -11.94 -11.45 10.56
N GLU A 39 -12.17 -11.35 9.25
CA GLU A 39 -12.68 -12.43 8.41
C GLU A 39 -11.53 -13.20 7.74
N ASN A 40 -10.42 -12.50 7.44
CA ASN A 40 -9.25 -13.09 6.81
C ASN A 40 -7.99 -12.94 7.67
N HIS A 41 -7.66 -13.99 8.42
CA HIS A 41 -6.44 -14.04 9.23
C HIS A 41 -5.13 -13.97 8.42
N GLN A 42 -5.15 -14.03 7.10
CA GLN A 42 -3.98 -13.81 6.24
C GLN A 42 -3.96 -12.39 5.64
N ARG A 43 -4.67 -11.46 6.26
CA ARG A 43 -4.71 -10.06 5.87
C ARG A 43 -4.48 -9.16 7.07
N TRP A 44 -3.65 -8.14 6.86
CA TRP A 44 -3.31 -7.11 7.85
C TRP A 44 -3.54 -5.74 7.24
N TYR A 45 -3.69 -4.75 8.12
CA TYR A 45 -3.52 -3.36 7.74
C TYR A 45 -2.50 -2.67 8.64
N VAL A 46 -1.77 -1.73 8.05
CA VAL A 46 -0.88 -0.80 8.73
C VAL A 46 -1.39 0.59 8.44
N ARG A 47 -1.82 1.32 9.47
CA ARG A 47 -2.32 2.69 9.35
C ARG A 47 -1.25 3.67 9.79
N LEU A 48 -0.78 4.49 8.87
CA LEU A 48 0.23 5.53 9.11
C LEU A 48 -0.43 6.91 9.11
N ARG A 49 -0.01 7.79 10.03
CA ARG A 49 -0.33 9.22 10.01
C ARG A 49 0.53 9.91 8.97
N GLY A 50 -0.07 10.72 8.11
CA GLY A 50 0.64 11.54 7.13
C GLY A 50 0.52 13.03 7.42
N GLU A 51 1.35 13.81 6.73
CA GLU A 51 1.34 15.27 6.74
C GLU A 51 0.42 15.80 5.63
N GLU A 52 0.52 15.20 4.44
CA GLU A 52 -0.27 15.59 3.27
C GLU A 52 -1.59 14.83 3.20
N LYS A 53 -1.56 13.51 3.45
CA LYS A 53 -2.75 12.68 3.59
C LYS A 53 -2.91 12.28 5.05
N GLU A 54 -4.00 12.70 5.70
CA GLU A 54 -4.25 12.47 7.14
C GLU A 54 -3.90 11.04 7.60
N PHE A 55 -4.33 10.05 6.82
CA PHE A 55 -3.91 8.67 7.00
C PHE A 55 -3.66 7.93 5.68
N THR A 56 -2.61 7.12 5.68
CA THR A 56 -2.36 6.11 4.65
C THR A 56 -2.49 4.73 5.26
N THR A 57 -3.36 3.89 4.70
CA THR A 57 -3.59 2.52 5.18
C THR A 57 -3.06 1.53 4.16
N VAL A 58 -1.97 0.85 4.50
CA VAL A 58 -1.40 -0.23 3.70
C VAL A 58 -2.05 -1.55 4.10
N TRP A 59 -2.77 -2.15 3.17
CA TRP A 59 -3.28 -3.50 3.30
C TRP A 59 -2.25 -4.49 2.81
N LEU A 60 -2.05 -5.57 3.56
CA LEU A 60 -1.20 -6.69 3.19
C LEU A 60 -2.03 -7.96 3.17
N THR A 61 -1.96 -8.73 2.09
CA THR A 61 -2.69 -9.99 1.93
C THR A 61 -1.71 -11.09 1.55
N LEU A 62 -1.50 -12.03 2.47
CA LEU A 62 -0.68 -13.22 2.26
C LEU A 62 -1.48 -14.24 1.45
N GLY A 63 -0.99 -14.56 0.26
CA GLY A 63 -1.50 -15.67 -0.55
C GLY A 63 -0.60 -16.90 -0.48
N GLN A 64 -0.79 -17.82 -1.42
CA GLN A 64 0.00 -19.05 -1.52
C GLN A 64 1.38 -18.85 -2.16
N ARG A 65 1.63 -17.71 -2.80
CA ARG A 65 2.85 -17.43 -3.59
C ARG A 65 3.41 -16.03 -3.43
N THR A 66 2.54 -15.07 -3.16
CA THR A 66 2.92 -13.67 -3.02
C THR A 66 2.27 -13.07 -1.78
N LEU A 67 2.95 -12.10 -1.20
CA LEU A 67 2.40 -11.13 -0.28
C LEU A 67 2.00 -9.93 -1.13
N ARG A 68 0.70 -9.72 -1.32
CA ARG A 68 0.17 -8.55 -2.03
C ARG A 68 0.05 -7.40 -1.06
N TYR A 69 0.33 -6.20 -1.52
CA TYR A 69 0.15 -4.98 -0.74
C TYR A 69 -0.50 -3.89 -1.57
N GLU A 70 -1.36 -3.11 -0.93
CA GLU A 70 -2.06 -2.01 -1.57
C GLU A 70 -2.42 -0.90 -0.59
N THR A 71 -2.49 0.32 -1.09
CA THR A 71 -3.08 1.45 -0.38
C THR A 71 -4.06 2.17 -1.27
N TYR A 72 -5.19 2.57 -0.68
CA TYR A 72 -6.10 3.54 -1.28
C TYR A 72 -5.47 4.93 -1.23
N VAL A 73 -5.36 5.59 -2.38
CA VAL A 73 -4.73 6.91 -2.48
C VAL A 73 -5.80 8.00 -2.44
N MET A 74 -6.75 7.95 -3.37
CA MET A 74 -7.84 8.92 -3.50
C MET A 74 -9.02 8.31 -4.28
N PRO A 75 -10.25 8.85 -4.15
CA PRO A 75 -11.38 8.42 -4.95
C PRO A 75 -11.19 8.81 -6.42
N ALA A 76 -12.13 8.40 -7.28
CA ALA A 76 -12.16 8.87 -8.66
C ALA A 76 -12.06 10.40 -8.74
N PRO A 77 -11.26 10.94 -9.67
CA PRO A 77 -11.26 12.37 -9.93
C PRO A 77 -12.66 12.85 -10.35
N GLU A 78 -13.14 13.93 -9.74
CA GLU A 78 -14.33 14.65 -10.21
C GLU A 78 -14.01 15.52 -11.45
N GLU A 79 -12.74 15.92 -11.57
CA GLU A 79 -12.24 16.84 -12.61
C GLU A 79 -10.92 16.34 -13.21
N ASN A 80 -10.63 16.71 -14.46
CA ASN A 80 -9.33 16.47 -15.13
C ASN A 80 -8.82 15.01 -15.08
N ALA A 81 -9.72 14.03 -15.18
CA ALA A 81 -9.39 12.60 -15.02
C ALA A 81 -8.25 12.13 -15.93
N GLU A 82 -8.25 12.51 -17.22
CA GLU A 82 -7.19 12.13 -18.17
C GLU A 82 -5.82 12.65 -17.73
N ALA A 83 -5.74 13.92 -17.33
CA ALA A 83 -4.50 14.52 -16.84
C ALA A 83 -4.02 13.85 -15.55
N LEU A 84 -4.94 13.50 -14.64
CA LEU A 84 -4.61 12.77 -13.42
C LEU A 84 -4.05 11.38 -13.74
N TYR A 85 -4.73 10.63 -14.60
CA TYR A 85 -4.33 9.28 -15.00
C TYR A 85 -2.98 9.27 -15.71
N GLU A 86 -2.74 10.20 -16.63
CA GLU A 86 -1.43 10.38 -17.25
C GLU A 86 -0.35 10.68 -16.20
N HIS A 87 -0.64 11.58 -15.26
CA HIS A 87 0.30 12.00 -14.22
C HIS A 87 0.74 10.85 -13.31
N VAL A 88 -0.18 9.96 -12.91
CA VAL A 88 0.15 8.78 -12.09
C VAL A 88 0.75 7.66 -12.93
N LEU A 89 0.31 7.47 -14.17
CA LEU A 89 0.86 6.46 -15.07
C LEU A 89 2.33 6.73 -15.40
N ARG A 90 2.69 7.99 -15.68
CA ARG A 90 4.09 8.38 -15.92
C ARG A 90 5.01 8.10 -14.72
N ARG A 91 4.49 8.19 -13.50
CA ARG A 91 5.27 7.89 -12.28
C ARG A 91 5.64 6.43 -12.15
N ASN A 92 4.84 5.53 -12.73
CA ASN A 92 5.12 4.09 -12.68
C ASN A 92 6.49 3.74 -13.27
N GLU A 93 7.04 4.54 -14.19
CA GLU A 93 8.38 4.32 -14.76
C GLU A 93 9.49 4.37 -13.69
N SER A 94 9.34 5.23 -12.68
CA SER A 94 10.33 5.41 -11.60
C SER A 94 10.07 4.54 -10.37
N LEU A 95 8.91 3.90 -10.28
CA LEU A 95 8.52 3.13 -9.10
C LEU A 95 9.04 1.70 -9.19
N VAL A 96 9.57 1.20 -8.08
CA VAL A 96 10.08 -0.17 -7.95
C VAL A 96 9.24 -0.91 -6.92
N GLY A 97 8.70 -2.06 -7.32
CA GLY A 97 7.88 -2.92 -6.47
C GLY A 97 6.42 -2.48 -6.35
N ALA A 98 6.11 -1.21 -6.59
CA ALA A 98 4.73 -0.70 -6.59
C ALA A 98 4.37 0.03 -7.89
N HIS A 99 3.08 0.12 -8.18
CA HIS A 99 2.54 0.84 -9.33
C HIS A 99 1.17 1.44 -9.00
N PHE A 100 0.87 2.59 -9.59
CA PHE A 100 -0.48 3.15 -9.60
C PHE A 100 -1.40 2.32 -10.49
N SER A 101 -2.63 2.13 -10.04
CA SER A 101 -3.69 1.42 -10.76
C SER A 101 -5.05 2.05 -10.45
N ILE A 102 -5.99 1.87 -11.38
CA ILE A 102 -7.40 2.23 -11.19
C ILE A 102 -8.11 1.02 -10.58
N GLY A 103 -8.83 1.23 -9.48
CA GLY A 103 -9.58 0.20 -8.75
C GLY A 103 -11.08 0.32 -8.93
N VAL A 104 -11.81 -0.24 -7.95
CA VAL A 104 -13.27 -0.13 -7.87
C VAL A 104 -13.66 1.35 -7.77
N GLU A 105 -14.78 1.73 -8.41
CA GLU A 105 -15.27 3.11 -8.46
C GLU A 105 -14.22 4.09 -9.01
N ASP A 106 -13.39 3.64 -9.95
CA ASP A 106 -12.31 4.40 -10.57
C ASP A 106 -11.32 5.06 -9.59
N ALA A 107 -11.29 4.57 -8.34
CA ALA A 107 -10.39 5.08 -7.32
C ALA A 107 -8.93 4.74 -7.64
N ILE A 108 -8.01 5.61 -7.20
CA ILE A 108 -6.59 5.43 -7.41
C ILE A 108 -6.00 4.61 -6.27
N PHE A 109 -5.30 3.54 -6.62
CA PHE A 109 -4.56 2.68 -5.71
C PHE A 109 -3.08 2.67 -6.06
N LEU A 110 -2.24 2.49 -5.04
CA LEU A 110 -0.83 2.13 -5.21
C LEU A 110 -0.66 0.69 -4.73
N ARG A 111 -0.24 -0.21 -5.62
CA ARG A 111 -0.24 -1.66 -5.41
C ARG A 111 1.07 -2.32 -5.77
N GLY A 112 1.35 -3.45 -5.15
CA GLY A 112 2.47 -4.31 -5.53
C GLY A 112 2.35 -5.70 -4.92
N GLU A 113 3.33 -6.53 -5.22
CA GLU A 113 3.42 -7.87 -4.64
C GLU A 113 4.86 -8.33 -4.50
N LEU A 114 5.10 -9.19 -3.51
CA LEU A 114 6.41 -9.77 -3.23
C LEU A 114 6.30 -11.29 -3.21
N PRO A 115 7.13 -12.04 -3.97
CA PRO A 115 7.22 -13.50 -3.83
C PRO A 115 7.55 -13.89 -2.39
N LEU A 116 6.89 -14.92 -1.83
CA LEU A 116 7.06 -15.28 -0.40
C LEU A 116 8.51 -15.53 0.02
N ARG A 117 9.34 -16.04 -0.90
CA ARG A 117 10.78 -16.28 -0.64
C ARG A 117 11.59 -15.02 -0.37
N LEU A 118 11.08 -13.86 -0.77
CA LEU A 118 11.70 -12.56 -0.55
C LEU A 118 11.07 -11.83 0.65
N VAL A 119 10.04 -12.40 1.28
CA VAL A 119 9.39 -11.77 2.42
C VAL A 119 10.25 -11.97 3.65
N ASP A 120 10.84 -10.87 4.11
CA ASP A 120 11.49 -10.74 5.40
C ASP A 120 11.10 -9.40 6.06
N GLU A 121 11.60 -9.16 7.28
CA GLU A 121 11.30 -7.94 8.01
C GLU A 121 11.79 -6.67 7.30
N PRO A 122 13.04 -6.59 6.78
CA PRO A 122 13.49 -5.44 6.01
C PRO A 122 12.64 -5.16 4.76
N GLU A 123 12.26 -6.18 4.00
CA GLU A 123 11.43 -5.99 2.81
C GLU A 123 10.01 -5.51 3.17
N LEU A 124 9.46 -5.99 4.28
CA LEU A 124 8.16 -5.54 4.77
C LEU A 124 8.19 -4.05 5.18
N ASP A 125 9.21 -3.64 5.92
CA ASP A 125 9.46 -2.26 6.31
C ASP A 125 9.66 -1.36 5.07
N ARG A 126 10.47 -1.82 4.11
CA ARG A 126 10.71 -1.14 2.83
C ARG A 126 9.41 -0.96 2.05
N VAL A 127 8.56 -1.97 1.95
CA VAL A 127 7.27 -1.90 1.24
C VAL A 127 6.37 -0.85 1.89
N VAL A 128 6.16 -0.92 3.20
CA VAL A 128 5.29 0.01 3.92
C VAL A 128 5.81 1.45 3.80
N GLY A 129 7.12 1.65 4.02
CA GLY A 129 7.77 2.95 3.87
C GLY A 129 7.68 3.51 2.45
N THR A 130 7.86 2.66 1.43
CA THR A 130 7.77 3.06 0.01
C THR A 130 6.35 3.51 -0.33
N LEU A 131 5.33 2.76 0.08
CA LEU A 131 3.93 3.12 -0.17
C LEU A 131 3.58 4.45 0.51
N TYR A 132 3.92 4.58 1.79
CA TYR A 132 3.69 5.81 2.55
C TYR A 132 4.38 7.02 1.91
N ALA A 133 5.69 6.95 1.67
CA ALA A 133 6.45 8.05 1.10
C ALA A 133 6.00 8.43 -0.32
N THR A 134 5.54 7.45 -1.11
CA THR A 134 5.01 7.69 -2.45
C THR A 134 3.67 8.41 -2.38
N VAL A 135 2.78 8.00 -1.47
CA VAL A 135 1.49 8.68 -1.26
C VAL A 135 1.72 10.12 -0.81
N GLU A 136 2.51 10.35 0.23
CA GLU A 136 2.79 11.70 0.74
C GLU A 136 3.35 12.63 -0.35
N ARG A 137 4.29 12.13 -1.15
CA ARG A 137 4.89 12.92 -2.24
C ARG A 137 3.90 13.28 -3.34
N VAL A 138 2.99 12.38 -3.69
CA VAL A 138 2.16 12.52 -4.89
C VAL A 138 0.79 13.14 -4.57
N PHE A 139 0.26 12.89 -3.37
CA PHE A 139 -1.10 13.26 -2.96
C PHE A 139 -1.44 14.74 -3.20
N PRO A 140 -0.58 15.73 -2.86
CA PRO A 140 -0.91 17.15 -3.03
C PRO A 140 -1.09 17.56 -4.50
N ALA A 141 -0.39 16.90 -5.41
CA ALA A 141 -0.52 17.19 -6.84
C ALA A 141 -1.80 16.58 -7.41
N ILE A 142 -2.03 15.29 -7.14
CA ILE A 142 -3.16 14.57 -7.72
C ILE A 142 -4.52 15.03 -7.17
N ILE A 143 -4.59 15.44 -5.89
CA ILE A 143 -5.84 15.95 -5.32
C ILE A 143 -6.23 17.29 -5.95
N ARG A 144 -5.25 18.17 -6.23
CA ARG A 144 -5.50 19.45 -6.92
C ARG A 144 -5.91 19.25 -8.38
N ILE A 145 -5.38 18.23 -9.05
CA ILE A 145 -5.80 17.90 -10.42
C ILE A 145 -7.24 17.37 -10.40
N GLY A 146 -7.52 16.38 -9.53
CA GLY A 146 -8.76 15.62 -9.51
C GLY A 146 -9.96 16.32 -8.88
N PHE A 147 -9.73 17.36 -8.07
CA PHE A 147 -10.75 18.12 -7.33
C PHE A 147 -10.47 19.63 -7.39
N ALA A 148 -10.05 20.11 -8.56
CA ALA A 148 -9.55 21.48 -8.76
C ALA A 148 -10.47 22.56 -8.18
N SER A 149 -11.79 22.41 -8.33
CA SER A 149 -12.81 23.32 -7.79
C SER A 149 -12.78 23.45 -6.27
N LYS A 150 -12.27 22.46 -5.53
CA LYS A 150 -12.12 22.51 -4.06
C LYS A 150 -10.88 23.31 -3.61
N PHE A 151 -10.05 23.73 -4.55
CA PHE A 151 -8.82 24.50 -4.31
C PHE A 151 -8.79 25.83 -5.06
N ALA A 152 -9.89 26.19 -5.75
CA ALA A 152 -10.05 27.50 -6.35
C ALA A 152 -10.57 28.47 -5.28
N ASP A 153 -9.78 29.50 -4.97
CA ASP A 153 -10.21 30.66 -4.19
C ASP A 153 -11.23 31.52 -4.96
#